data_AF-A0A392M4S0-F1
#
_entry.id   AF-A0A392M4S0-F1
#
_cell.length_a   1.000
_cell.length_b   1.000
_cell.length_c   1.000
_cell.angle_alpha   90.00
_cell.angle_beta   90.00
_cell.angle_gamma   90.00
#
_symmetry.space_group_name_H-M   'P 1'
#
loop_
_entity.id
_entity.type
_entity.pdbx_description
1 polymer ?
#
loop_
_entity_poly.entity_id
_entity_poly.type
_entity_poly.pdbx_seq_one_letter_code
_entity_poly.pdbx_strand_id
1 'polypeptide(L)' 'MPPKPLDYESINENVKKAQYAVRGELYLRATELQKEGKKIIFTNVGNPHALGQKPLTFPRQVVALCQAPFLLDDP' A
#
# COMPACT_ATOMS: atom_id res chain seq x y z
N MET A 1 16.67 -29.93 17.45
CA MET A 1 17.36 -28.69 17.01
C MET A 1 16.29 -27.70 16.60
N PRO A 2 16.37 -26.42 17.01
CA PRO A 2 15.42 -25.42 16.54
C PRO A 2 15.57 -25.25 15.01
N PRO A 3 14.47 -24.97 14.28
CA PRO A 3 14.55 -24.69 12.86
C PRO A 3 15.45 -23.49 12.61
N LYS A 4 16.25 -23.53 11.54
CA LYS A 4 17.13 -22.43 11.15
C LYS A 4 16.28 -21.16 10.98
N PRO A 5 16.68 -20.01 11.55
CA PRO A 5 15.99 -18.74 11.32
C PRO A 5 15.90 -18.42 9.83
N LEU A 6 14.82 -17.74 9.43
CA LEU A 6 14.66 -17.31 8.05
C LEU A 6 15.72 -16.25 7.71
N ASP A 7 16.51 -16.53 6.70
CA ASP A 7 17.49 -15.63 6.08
C ASP A 7 17.32 -15.59 4.55
N TYR A 8 18.02 -14.67 3.90
CA TYR A 8 18.00 -14.54 2.43
C TYR A 8 18.41 -15.84 1.72
N GLU A 9 19.27 -16.66 2.31
CA GLU A 9 19.67 -17.93 1.68
C GLU A 9 18.56 -18.97 1.75
N SER A 10 17.78 -18.97 2.83
CA SER A 10 16.71 -19.94 3.12
C SER A 10 15.37 -19.65 2.43
N ILE A 11 15.15 -18.45 1.88
CA ILE A 11 13.90 -18.13 1.18
C ILE A 11 13.83 -18.80 -0.19
N ASN A 12 12.61 -19.00 -0.68
CA ASN A 12 12.34 -19.63 -1.98
C ASN A 12 13.01 -18.85 -3.13
N GLU A 13 13.69 -19.56 -4.02
CA GLU A 13 14.38 -18.99 -5.20
C GLU A 13 13.48 -18.15 -6.12
N ASN A 14 12.19 -18.49 -6.22
CA ASN A 14 11.24 -17.72 -7.01
C ASN A 14 10.97 -16.34 -6.40
N VAL A 15 11.06 -16.20 -5.07
CA VAL A 15 10.94 -14.89 -4.39
C VAL A 15 12.17 -14.04 -4.67
N LYS A 16 13.37 -14.64 -4.67
CA LYS A 16 14.62 -13.94 -5.03
C LYS A 16 14.59 -13.42 -6.45
N LYS A 17 14.01 -14.19 -7.38
CA LYS A 17 13.90 -13.85 -8.81
C LYS A 17 12.74 -12.91 -9.13
N ALA A 18 11.72 -12.82 -8.26
CA ALA A 18 10.55 -11.99 -8.50
C ALA A 18 10.93 -10.50 -8.54
N GLN A 19 10.45 -9.79 -9.56
CA GLN A 19 10.67 -8.36 -9.73
C GLN A 19 9.34 -7.62 -9.72
N TYR A 20 9.26 -6.51 -8.97
CA TYR A 20 8.06 -5.68 -8.90
C TYR A 20 8.39 -4.22 -9.15
N ALA A 21 8.44 -3.84 -10.42
CA ALA A 21 8.90 -2.53 -10.87
C ALA A 21 8.04 -1.36 -10.35
N VAL A 22 6.73 -1.55 -10.16
CA VAL A 22 5.80 -0.50 -9.70
C VAL A 22 6.23 0.11 -8.35
N ARG A 23 6.85 -0.70 -7.47
CA ARG A 23 7.45 -0.24 -6.21
C ARG A 23 8.94 -0.62 -6.12
N GLY A 24 9.61 -0.63 -7.27
CA GLY A 24 11.03 -0.95 -7.38
C GLY A 24 11.94 0.25 -7.15
N GLU A 25 13.13 0.21 -7.75
CA GLU A 25 14.22 1.17 -7.55
C GLU A 25 13.79 2.64 -7.70
N LEU A 26 13.04 2.98 -8.76
CA LEU A 26 12.58 4.35 -8.98
C LEU A 26 11.68 4.87 -7.85
N TYR A 27 10.80 4.02 -7.33
CA TYR A 27 9.94 4.38 -6.20
C TYR A 27 10.77 4.58 -4.92
N LEU A 28 11.77 3.73 -4.67
CA LEU A 28 12.66 3.86 -3.52
C LEU A 28 13.46 5.17 -3.58
N ARG A 29 14.06 5.47 -4.73
CA ARG A 29 14.80 6.72 -4.92
C ARG A 29 13.91 7.96 -4.80
N ALA A 30 12.70 7.91 -5.36
CA ALA A 30 11.71 8.97 -5.21
C ALA A 30 11.31 9.20 -3.73
N THR A 31 11.22 8.13 -2.95
CA THR A 31 10.94 8.19 -1.50
C THR A 31 12.08 8.83 -0.71
N GLU A 32 13.34 8.52 -1.05
CA GLU A 32 14.51 9.17 -0.46
C GLU A 32 14.52 10.68 -0.74
N LEU A 33 14.33 11.07 -2.01
CA LEU A 33 14.24 12.48 -2.41
C LEU A 33 13.12 13.21 -1.68
N GLN A 34 11.98 12.55 -1.46
CA GLN A 34 10.88 13.11 -0.67
C GLN A 34 11.30 13.36 0.79
N LYS A 35 12.05 12.44 1.42
CA LYS A 35 12.60 12.63 2.77
C LYS A 35 13.62 13.77 2.84
N GLU A 36 14.35 14.01 1.75
CA GLU A 36 15.24 15.17 1.58
C GLU A 36 14.46 16.49 1.34
N GLY A 37 13.12 16.46 1.37
CA GLY A 37 12.27 17.64 1.21
C GLY A 37 11.96 18.02 -0.24
N LYS A 38 12.31 17.17 -1.22
CA LYS A 38 11.93 17.40 -2.62
C LYS A 38 10.44 17.15 -2.81
N LYS A 39 9.79 18.03 -3.57
CA LYS A 39 8.41 17.81 -4.00
C LYS A 39 8.40 16.75 -5.10
N ILE A 40 7.80 15.60 -4.80
CA ILE A 40 7.66 14.47 -5.71
C ILE A 40 6.17 14.22 -5.96
N ILE A 41 5.80 13.97 -7.22
CA ILE A 41 4.46 13.53 -7.61
C ILE A 41 4.58 12.07 -8.04
N PHE A 42 3.94 11.17 -7.31
CA PHE A 42 3.95 9.74 -7.60
C PHE A 42 2.91 9.41 -8.68
N THR A 43 3.39 9.02 -9.86
CA THR A 43 2.58 8.53 -11.00
C THR A 43 2.90 7.07 -11.35
N ASN A 44 3.63 6.37 -10.47
CA ASN A 44 4.08 5.00 -10.66
C ASN A 44 2.98 3.95 -10.44
N VAL A 45 1.92 4.28 -9.69
CA VAL A 45 0.78 3.39 -9.42
C VAL A 45 -0.53 4.13 -9.61
N GLY A 46 -1.55 3.44 -10.12
CA GLY A 46 -2.91 3.94 -10.20
C GLY A 46 -3.54 4.09 -8.82
N ASN A 47 -3.22 5.17 -8.12
CA ASN A 47 -3.82 5.55 -6.84
C ASN A 47 -4.45 6.94 -6.95
N PRO A 48 -5.66 7.05 -7.51
CA PRO A 48 -6.24 8.36 -7.78
C PRO A 48 -6.61 9.13 -6.49
N HIS A 49 -6.89 8.42 -5.38
CA HIS A 49 -7.11 9.06 -4.08
C HIS A 49 -5.86 9.80 -3.58
N ALA A 50 -4.65 9.28 -3.81
CA ALA A 50 -3.41 9.99 -3.50
C ALA A 50 -3.23 11.28 -4.32
N LEU A 51 -3.93 11.40 -5.44
CA LEU A 51 -3.95 12.57 -6.31
C LEU A 51 -5.19 13.45 -6.10
N GLY A 52 -5.97 13.21 -5.05
CA GLY A 52 -7.10 14.06 -4.66
C GLY A 52 -8.48 13.64 -5.19
N GLN A 53 -8.60 12.45 -5.79
CA GLN A 53 -9.93 11.90 -6.09
C GLN A 53 -10.73 11.75 -4.78
N LYS A 54 -11.95 12.29 -4.76
CA LYS A 54 -12.87 12.14 -3.62
C LYS A 54 -13.47 10.72 -3.61
N PRO A 55 -13.51 10.04 -2.45
CA PRO A 55 -14.20 8.75 -2.33
C PRO A 55 -15.70 8.88 -2.65
N LEU A 56 -16.28 7.81 -3.19
CA LEU A 56 -17.72 7.75 -3.46
C LEU A 56 -18.52 7.61 -2.16
N THR A 57 -19.58 8.40 -2.03
CA THR A 57 -20.39 8.46 -0.79
C THR A 57 -21.05 7.12 -0.46
N PHE A 58 -21.77 6.53 -1.41
CA PHE A 58 -22.56 5.33 -1.15
C PHE A 58 -21.72 4.13 -0.68
N PRO A 59 -20.61 3.72 -1.35
CA PRO A 59 -19.76 2.64 -0.84
C PRO A 59 -19.18 2.94 0.55
N ARG A 60 -18.82 4.19 0.84
CA ARG A 60 -18.32 4.57 2.16
C ARG A 60 -19.38 4.45 3.24
N GLN A 61 -20.63 4.81 2.94
CA GLN A 61 -21.76 4.64 3.88
C GLN A 61 -22.02 3.16 4.15
N VAL A 62 -22.07 2.33 3.11
CA VAL A 62 -22.27 0.87 3.27
C VAL A 62 -21.16 0.26 4.13
N VAL A 63 -19.89 0.54 3.83
CA VAL A 63 -18.76 0.03 4.64
C VAL A 63 -18.84 0.53 6.08
N ALA A 64 -19.24 1.79 6.31
CA ALA A 64 -19.41 2.34 7.65
C ALA A 64 -20.48 1.57 8.44
N LEU A 65 -21.64 1.28 7.84
CA LEU A 65 -22.70 0.49 8.47
C LEU A 65 -22.26 -0.96 8.75
N CYS A 66 -21.49 -1.57 7.84
CA CYS A 66 -20.92 -2.90 8.10
C CYS A 66 -19.89 -2.90 9.25
N GLN A 67 -19.12 -1.83 9.40
CA GLN A 67 -18.11 -1.69 10.46
C GLN A 67 -18.71 -1.26 11.81
N ALA A 68 -19.82 -0.52 11.79
CA ALA A 68 -20.55 -0.07 12.96
C ALA A 68 -22.04 -0.37 12.81
N PRO A 69 -22.46 -1.66 12.96
CA PRO A 69 -23.84 -2.07 12.70
C PRO A 69 -24.88 -1.38 13.58
N PHE A 70 -24.49 -0.91 14.77
CA PHE A 70 -25.38 -0.14 15.66
C PHE A 70 -25.87 1.18 15.06
N LEU A 71 -25.22 1.68 13.99
CA LEU A 71 -25.68 2.85 13.24
C LEU A 71 -26.90 2.57 12.35
N LEU A 72 -27.30 1.30 12.18
CA LEU A 72 -28.52 0.95 11.45
C LEU A 72 -29.79 1.33 12.23
N ASP A 73 -29.68 1.38 13.55
CA ASP A 73 -30.78 1.70 14.46
C ASP A 73 -30.68 3.13 15.03
N ASP A 74 -29.71 3.93 14.55
CA ASP A 74 -29.55 5.34 14.91
C ASP A 74 -30.65 6.18 14.20
N PRO A 75 -31.49 6.92 14.94
CA PRO A 75 -32.71 7.57 14.42
C PRO A 75 -32.49 8.70 13.41
#